data_AF-A0A0A0L018-F1
#
_entry.id   AF-A0A0A0L018-F1
#
_cell.length_a   1.000
_cell.length_b   1.000
_cell.length_c   1.000
_cell.angle_alpha   90.00
_cell.angle_beta   90.00
_cell.angle_gamma   90.00
#
_symmetry.space_group_name_H-M   'P 1'
#
loop_
_entity.id
_entity.type
_entity.pdbx_description
1 polymer ?
#
loop_
_entity_poly.entity_id
_entity_poly.type
_entity_poly.pdbx_seq_one_letter_code
_entity_poly.pdbx_strand_id
1 'polypeptide(L)' 'MAFTTHTPKHVVPLVLVLQLTFLLMSTSFAQLSVSFYSNTCPKLLSVIRSGVQSAITKEARIGASLLRLHFHDCFVNVYI' A
#
# COMPACT_ATOMS: atom_id res chain seq x y z
N MET A 1 -16.43 36.13 25.30
CA MET A 1 -15.63 35.88 24.07
C MET A 1 -16.59 35.48 22.97
N ALA A 2 -17.16 36.47 22.28
CA ALA A 2 -18.14 36.25 21.23
C ALA A 2 -17.39 36.07 19.91
N PHE A 3 -17.44 34.88 19.33
CA PHE A 3 -16.94 34.62 17.98
C PHE A 3 -17.95 35.20 16.98
N THR A 4 -17.82 36.49 16.68
CA THR A 4 -18.46 37.08 15.50
C THR A 4 -17.75 36.56 14.26
N THR A 5 -18.25 35.48 13.66
CA THR A 5 -17.76 35.00 12.36
C THR A 5 -18.83 35.23 11.31
N HIS A 6 -18.77 36.40 10.67
CA HIS A 6 -19.41 36.64 9.39
C HIS A 6 -18.67 35.83 8.33
N THR A 7 -18.96 34.52 8.24
CA THR A 7 -18.45 33.69 7.15
C THR A 7 -19.21 34.06 5.87
N PRO A 8 -18.53 34.37 4.76
CA PRO A 8 -19.21 34.67 3.51
C PRO A 8 -20.02 33.45 3.06
N LYS A 9 -21.26 33.64 2.61
CA LYS A 9 -22.15 32.56 2.12
C LYS A 9 -21.52 31.70 1.01
N HIS A 10 -20.51 32.23 0.31
CA HIS A 10 -19.73 31.55 -0.73
C HIS A 10 -18.58 30.68 -0.19
N VAL A 11 -18.15 30.84 1.06
CA VAL A 11 -17.07 30.06 1.67
C VAL A 11 -17.56 28.69 2.11
N VAL A 12 -18.81 28.58 2.56
CA VAL A 12 -19.44 27.30 2.94
C VAL A 12 -19.50 26.29 1.78
N PRO A 13 -20.01 26.62 0.58
CA PRO A 13 -20.01 25.69 -0.54
C PRO A 13 -18.59 25.39 -1.05
N LEU A 14 -17.65 26.35 -0.96
CA LEU A 14 -16.25 26.14 -1.33
C LEU A 14 -15.58 25.09 -0.41
N VAL A 15 -15.80 25.18 0.90
CA VAL A 15 -15.31 24.20 1.88
C VAL A 15 -15.95 22.83 1.65
N LEU A 16 -17.25 22.77 1.35
CA LEU A 16 -17.94 21.52 1.06
C LEU A 16 -17.39 20.83 -0.19
N VAL A 17 -17.13 21.59 -1.27
CA VAL A 17 -16.50 21.07 -2.51
C VAL A 17 -15.08 20.58 -2.26
N LEU A 18 -14.30 21.30 -1.44
CA LEU A 18 -12.93 20.89 -1.08
C LEU A 18 -12.92 19.59 -0.26
N GLN A 19 -13.86 19.42 0.67
CA GLN A 19 -14.05 18.18 1.43
C GLN A 19 -14.44 17.01 0.52
N LEU A 20 -15.38 17.24 -0.41
CA LEU A 20 -15.87 16.21 -1.34
C LEU A 20 -14.77 15.75 -2.32
N THR A 21 -13.94 16.68 -2.81
CA THR A 21 -12.81 16.37 -3.70
C THR A 21 -11.69 15.62 -3.00
N PHE A 22 -11.42 15.92 -1.73
CA PHE A 22 -10.45 15.17 -0.91
C PHE A 22 -10.89 13.72 -0.65
N LEU A 23 -12.19 13.50 -0.38
CA LEU A 23 -12.78 12.18 -0.25
C LEU A 23 -12.66 11.34 -1.53
N LEU A 24 -12.85 11.96 -2.71
CA LEU A 24 -12.72 11.30 -4.02
C LEU A 24 -11.27 10.89 -4.35
N MET A 25 -10.28 11.61 -3.83
CA MET A 25 -8.85 11.31 -4.02
C MET A 25 -8.29 10.24 -3.07
N SER A 26 -9.08 9.81 -2.09
CA SER A 26 -8.63 8.86 -1.05
C SER A 26 -8.69 7.39 -1.49
N THR A 27 -8.88 7.12 -2.79
CA THR A 27 -8.90 5.75 -3.32
C THR A 27 -7.51 5.34 -3.80
N SER A 28 -6.79 4.59 -2.98
CA SER A 28 -5.53 3.95 -3.39
C SER A 28 -5.85 2.67 -4.19
N PHE A 29 -5.65 2.72 -5.50
CA PHE A 29 -5.67 1.52 -6.32
C PHE A 29 -4.32 0.81 -6.14
N ALA A 30 -4.29 -0.28 -5.38
CA ALA A 30 -3.14 -1.19 -5.33
C ALA A 30 -3.02 -1.95 -6.67
N GLN A 31 -2.59 -1.24 -7.72
CA GLN A 31 -2.41 -1.80 -9.05
C GLN A 31 -1.19 -2.72 -9.08
N LEU A 32 -1.45 -4.01 -8.90
CA LEU A 32 -0.46 -5.07 -9.06
C LEU A 32 -0.39 -5.48 -10.54
N SER A 33 0.84 -5.68 -11.02
CA SER A 33 1.08 -6.27 -12.33
C SER A 33 2.24 -7.25 -12.23
N VAL A 34 2.09 -8.40 -12.90
CA VAL A 34 3.14 -9.42 -12.99
C VAL A 34 4.39 -8.87 -13.68
N SER A 35 4.24 -7.86 -14.56
CA SER A 35 5.33 -7.24 -15.31
C SER A 35 5.83 -5.94 -14.70
N PHE A 36 5.48 -5.63 -13.44
CA PHE A 36 5.80 -4.34 -12.80
C PHE A 36 7.31 -4.00 -12.86
N TYR A 37 8.18 -4.99 -12.68
CA TYR A 37 9.64 -4.82 -12.70
C TYR A 37 10.30 -5.17 -14.03
N SER A 38 9.54 -5.52 -15.08
CA SER A 38 10.12 -6.02 -16.33
C SER A 38 11.07 -5.02 -17.00
N ASN A 39 10.84 -3.71 -16.86
CA ASN A 39 11.66 -2.67 -17.47
C ASN A 39 12.70 -2.05 -16.52
N THR A 40 12.40 -1.99 -15.22
CA THR A 40 13.26 -1.33 -14.22
C THR A 40 14.27 -2.30 -13.60
N CYS A 41 13.87 -3.56 -13.40
CA CYS A 41 14.73 -4.60 -12.85
C CYS A 41 14.35 -5.98 -13.43
N PRO A 42 14.70 -6.27 -14.70
CA PRO A 42 14.27 -7.47 -15.41
C PRO A 42 14.74 -8.78 -14.76
N LYS A 43 15.84 -8.74 -14.00
CA LYS A 43 16.40 -9.92 -13.32
C LYS A 43 15.84 -10.15 -11.92
N LEU A 44 14.99 -9.26 -11.39
CA LEU A 44 14.52 -9.30 -10.01
C LEU A 44 13.99 -10.68 -9.60
N LEU A 45 13.04 -11.22 -10.37
CA LEU A 45 12.42 -12.51 -10.05
C LEU A 45 13.42 -13.67 -10.09
N SER A 46 14.39 -13.63 -11.01
CA SER A 46 15.43 -14.66 -11.12
C SER A 46 16.38 -14.63 -9.93
N VAL A 47 16.78 -13.45 -9.48
CA VAL A 47 17.65 -13.26 -8.32
C VAL A 47 16.94 -13.74 -7.05
N ILE A 48 15.69 -13.31 -6.83
CA ILE A 48 14.89 -13.76 -5.67
C ILE A 48 14.74 -15.28 -5.67
N ARG A 49 14.39 -15.89 -6.82
CA ARG A 49 14.24 -17.35 -6.93
C ARG A 49 15.53 -18.08 -6.58
N SER A 50 16.67 -17.64 -7.11
CA SER A 50 17.97 -18.26 -6.81
C SER A 50 18.34 -18.17 -5.33
N GLY A 51 18.13 -17.01 -4.70
CA GLY A 51 18.41 -16.79 -3.28
C GLY A 51 17.51 -17.62 -2.37
N VAL A 52 16.20 -17.64 -2.64
CA VAL A 52 15.23 -18.44 -1.88
C VAL A 52 15.53 -19.93 -2.03
N GLN A 53 15.82 -20.40 -3.25
CA GLN A 53 16.17 -21.79 -3.50
C GLN A 53 17.44 -22.20 -2.73
N SER A 54 18.49 -21.37 -2.79
CA SER A 54 19.74 -21.62 -2.04
C SER A 54 19.50 -21.70 -0.53
N ALA A 55 18.63 -20.83 0.01
CA ALA A 55 18.27 -20.84 1.43
C ALA A 55 17.49 -22.11 1.81
N ILE A 56 16.52 -22.54 0.99
CA ILE A 56 15.75 -23.76 1.21
C ILE A 56 16.63 -25.01 1.11
N THR A 57 17.57 -25.06 0.16
CA THR A 57 18.51 -26.19 0.05
C THR A 57 19.43 -26.31 1.25
N LYS A 58 19.74 -25.19 1.91
CA LYS A 58 20.51 -25.18 3.15
C LYS A 58 19.66 -25.61 4.34
N GLU A 59 18.43 -25.10 4.42
CA GLU A 59 17.48 -25.38 5.51
C GLU A 59 16.05 -25.42 4.97
N ALA A 60 15.47 -26.63 4.84
CA ALA A 60 14.16 -26.82 4.22
C ALA A 60 13.03 -26.04 4.93
N ARG A 61 13.16 -25.83 6.25
CA ARG A 61 12.19 -25.07 7.06
C ARG A 61 12.06 -23.61 6.61
N ILE A 62 13.08 -23.01 5.98
CA ILE A 62 13.05 -21.60 5.56
C ILE A 62 11.88 -21.31 4.61
N GLY A 63 11.52 -22.24 3.72
CA GLY A 63 10.37 -22.06 2.83
C GLY A 63 9.06 -21.81 3.60
N ALA A 64 8.82 -22.61 4.65
CA ALA A 64 7.66 -22.43 5.52
C ALA A 64 7.74 -21.14 6.35
N SER A 65 8.93 -20.77 6.84
CA SER A 65 9.14 -19.52 7.57
C SER A 65 8.86 -18.28 6.72
N LEU A 66 9.31 -18.25 5.45
CA LEU A 66 9.06 -17.15 4.52
C LEU A 66 7.56 -17.03 4.20
N LEU A 67 6.88 -18.15 4.00
CA LEU A 67 5.43 -18.15 3.77
C LEU A 67 4.68 -17.60 4.99
N ARG A 68 5.04 -18.05 6.21
CA ARG A 68 4.46 -17.53 7.45
C ARG A 68 4.72 -16.03 7.63
N LEU A 69 5.93 -15.56 7.30
CA LEU A 69 6.27 -14.14 7.38
C LEU A 69 5.42 -13.31 6.41
N HIS A 70 5.26 -13.75 5.16
CA HIS A 70 4.39 -13.07 4.19
C HIS A 70 2.94 -12.99 4.69
N PHE A 71 2.40 -14.09 5.21
CA PHE A 71 1.08 -14.07 5.82
C PHE A 71 1.00 -13.15 7.03
N HIS A 72 2.02 -13.14 7.89
CA HIS A 72 2.07 -12.27 9.06
C HIS A 72 2.04 -10.79 8.65
N ASP A 73 2.84 -10.38 7.65
CA ASP A 73 2.88 -8.99 7.19
C ASP A 73 1.56 -8.55 6.52
N CYS A 74 0.92 -9.44 5.77
CA CYS A 74 -0.35 -9.13 5.11
C CYS A 74 -1.55 -9.14 6.06
N PHE A 75 -1.56 -10.00 7.08
CA PHE A 75 -2.69 -10.13 8.00
C PHE A 75 -2.58 -9.22 9.25
N VAL A 76 -1.40 -8.71 9.60
CA VAL A 76 -1.23 -7.85 10.79
C VAL A 76 -1.76 -6.42 10.58
N ASN A 77 -2.18 -6.05 9.37
CA ASN A 77 -2.86 -4.78 9.11
C ASN A 77 -4.39 -4.94 8.97
N VAL A 78 -5.01 -5.61 9.95
CA VAL A 78 -6.43 -5.43 10.23
C VAL A 78 -6.55 -4.07 10.91
N TYR A 79 -6.94 -3.05 10.15
CA TYR A 79 -7.69 -1.95 10.73
C TYR A 79 -8.94 -2.55 11.39
N ILE A 80 -8.89 -2.68 12.72
CA ILE A 80 -9.97 -2.22 13.58
C ILE A 80 -10.00 -0.70 13.52
#